data_AF-A0A0H5A9D3-F1
#
_entry.id   AF-A0A0H5A9D3-F1
#
_cell.length_a   1.000
_cell.length_b   1.000
_cell.length_c   1.000
_cell.angle_alpha   90.00
_cell.angle_beta   90.00
_cell.angle_gamma   90.00
#
_symmetry.space_group_name_H-M   'P 1'
#
loop_
_entity.id
_entity.type
_entity.pdbx_description
1 polymer ?
#
loop_
_entity_poly.entity_id
_entity_poly.type
_entity_poly.pdbx_seq_one_letter_code
_entity_poly.pdbx_strand_id
1 'polypeptide(L)'
;MGRFIKVLGVQVALAALVLSAPASAFAEIYTATISSEGKVIAQSPRWIKAIKLTAQPDYFSDYKIRFIPGLFKEAPHFCSASVTDVSSNDHVFYGHAKLGGLPSIDYMNVLTLKVGDNKPAGDSSMGFLLMCVK
;
A
#
# COMPACT_ATOMS: atom_id res chain seq x y z
N MET A 1 28.93 -49.91 25.01
CA MET A 1 27.60 -49.59 24.42
C MET A 1 27.09 -48.18 24.77
N GLY A 2 27.14 -47.71 26.03
CA GLY A 2 26.47 -46.46 26.46
C GLY A 2 27.08 -45.11 26.01
N ARG A 3 28.32 -45.07 25.52
CA ARG A 3 29.00 -43.82 25.11
C ARG A 3 28.57 -43.35 23.71
N PHE A 4 28.22 -44.28 22.82
CA PHE A 4 27.75 -44.00 21.45
C PHE A 4 26.33 -43.42 21.42
N ILE A 5 25.43 -43.87 22.30
CA ILE A 5 24.05 -43.38 22.39
C ILE A 5 24.00 -41.91 22.82
N LYS A 6 24.90 -41.50 23.73
CA LYS A 6 25.00 -40.11 24.19
C LYS A 6 25.47 -39.15 23.09
N VAL A 7 26.43 -39.58 22.26
CA VAL A 7 26.96 -38.75 21.16
C VAL A 7 25.91 -38.57 20.07
N LEU A 8 25.16 -39.62 19.73
CA LEU A 8 24.08 -39.55 18.74
C LEU A 8 22.95 -38.61 19.18
N GLY A 9 22.54 -38.66 20.45
CA GLY A 9 21.49 -37.79 20.99
C GLY A 9 21.88 -36.31 20.98
N VAL A 10 23.15 -35.99 21.26
CA VAL A 10 23.67 -34.62 21.20
C VAL A 10 23.70 -34.09 19.76
N GLN A 11 24.03 -34.94 18.78
CA GLN A 11 24.07 -34.52 17.37
C GLN A 11 22.66 -34.26 16.79
N VAL A 12 21.67 -35.08 17.17
CA VAL A 12 20.27 -34.88 16.77
C VAL A 12 19.69 -33.61 17.39
N ALA A 13 20.01 -33.33 18.66
CA ALA A 13 19.58 -32.11 19.34
C ALA A 13 20.20 -30.85 18.71
N LEU A 14 21.46 -30.90 18.28
CA LEU A 14 22.12 -29.78 17.62
C LEU A 14 21.58 -29.51 16.20
N ALA A 15 21.17 -30.56 15.47
CA ALA A 15 20.56 -30.42 14.15
C ALA A 15 19.15 -29.79 14.20
N ALA A 16 18.38 -30.05 15.27
CA ALA A 16 17.05 -29.46 15.46
C ALA A 16 17.10 -27.94 15.72
N LEU A 17 18.19 -27.43 16.32
CA LEU A 17 18.39 -26.00 16.60
C LEU A 17 18.78 -25.17 15.35
N VAL A 18 19.29 -25.80 14.29
CA VAL A 18 19.65 -25.11 13.04
C VAL A 18 18.45 -24.93 12.12
N LEU A 19 17.40 -25.75 12.29
CA LEU A 19 16.18 -25.70 11.48
C LEU A 19 15.12 -24.73 12.01
N SER A 20 15.30 -24.16 13.20
CA SER A 20 14.43 -23.11 13.73
C SER A 20 14.87 -21.72 13.29
N ALA A 21 15.28 -21.56 12.02
CA ALA A 21 15.36 -20.23 11.44
C ALA A 21 13.94 -19.66 11.48
N PRO A 22 13.69 -18.50 12.12
CA PRO A 22 12.40 -17.87 12.00
C PRO A 22 12.20 -17.61 10.51
N ALA A 23 11.16 -18.20 9.92
CA ALA A 23 10.62 -17.74 8.66
C ALA A 23 10.09 -16.32 8.92
N SER A 24 11.00 -15.35 8.93
CA SER A 24 10.70 -13.94 8.86
C SER A 24 10.06 -13.73 7.50
N ALA A 25 8.74 -13.93 7.42
CA ALA A 25 7.95 -13.43 6.32
C ALA A 25 8.09 -11.90 6.37
N PHE A 26 9.07 -11.36 5.63
CA PHE A 26 9.15 -9.94 5.40
C PHE A 26 7.84 -9.55 4.73
N ALA A 27 7.08 -8.68 5.39
CA ALA A 27 5.89 -8.07 4.82
C ALA A 27 6.24 -7.53 3.42
N GLU A 28 5.52 -7.96 2.39
CA GLU A 28 5.76 -7.44 1.05
C GLU A 28 5.17 -6.03 0.98
N ILE A 29 6.03 -5.04 0.79
CA ILE A 29 5.63 -3.63 0.72
C ILE A 29 5.48 -3.22 -0.74
N TYR A 30 4.34 -2.59 -1.03
CA TYR A 30 3.98 -2.07 -2.33
C TYR A 30 3.82 -0.55 -2.22
N THR A 31 4.62 0.20 -2.96
CA THR A 31 4.54 1.67 -3.00
C THR A 31 4.22 2.16 -4.40
N ALA A 32 3.52 3.28 -4.50
CA ALA A 32 3.31 3.99 -5.74
C ALA A 32 3.12 5.49 -5.49
N THR A 33 3.67 6.32 -6.37
CA THR A 33 3.36 7.75 -6.45
C THR A 33 2.39 7.95 -7.62
N ILE A 34 1.23 8.54 -7.35
CA ILE A 34 0.16 8.79 -8.31
C ILE A 34 0.04 10.31 -8.51
N SER A 35 -0.07 10.76 -9.76
CA SER A 35 -0.31 12.18 -10.09
C SER A 35 -1.79 12.56 -9.89
N SER A 36 -2.09 13.86 -9.85
CA SER A 36 -3.46 14.37 -9.77
C SER A 36 -4.34 13.88 -10.93
N GLU A 37 -3.76 13.63 -12.11
CA GLU A 37 -4.48 13.09 -13.28
C GLU A 37 -4.63 11.55 -13.26
N GLY A 38 -4.22 10.90 -12.17
CA GLY A 38 -4.33 9.44 -12.01
C GLY A 38 -3.26 8.66 -12.78
N LYS A 39 -2.09 9.25 -13.04
CA LYS A 39 -0.96 8.54 -13.67
C LYS A 39 -0.01 8.01 -12.59
N VAL A 40 0.51 6.80 -12.80
CA VAL A 40 1.59 6.28 -11.95
C VAL A 40 2.90 6.95 -12.35
N ILE A 41 3.47 7.75 -11.46
CA ILE A 41 4.77 8.42 -11.64
C ILE A 41 5.91 7.45 -11.32
N ALA A 42 5.78 6.74 -10.21
CA ALA A 42 6.74 5.74 -9.74
C ALA A 42 6.01 4.64 -8.96
N GLN A 43 6.57 3.43 -8.93
CA GLN A 43 6.08 2.34 -8.10
C GLN A 43 7.18 1.33 -7.81
N SER A 44 7.11 0.68 -6.65
CA SER A 44 7.98 -0.44 -6.29
C SER A 44 7.23 -1.47 -5.45
N PRO A 45 7.18 -2.76 -5.85
CA PRO A 45 7.52 -3.29 -7.18
C PRO A 45 6.58 -2.73 -8.27
N ARG A 46 6.48 -3.34 -9.46
CA ARG A 46 5.39 -3.01 -10.41
C ARG A 46 4.15 -3.81 -10.05
N TRP A 47 3.08 -3.14 -9.61
CA TRP A 47 1.89 -3.78 -9.04
C TRP A 47 0.54 -3.19 -9.47
N ILE A 48 0.54 -1.94 -9.95
CA ILE A 48 -0.66 -1.28 -10.45
C ILE A 48 -0.83 -1.59 -11.94
N LYS A 49 -2.02 -2.11 -12.30
CA LYS A 49 -2.42 -2.36 -13.69
C LYS A 49 -2.98 -1.11 -14.35
N ALA A 50 -3.90 -0.44 -13.67
CA ALA A 50 -4.62 0.71 -14.22
C ALA A 50 -5.21 1.56 -13.09
N ILE A 51 -5.40 2.85 -13.36
CA ILE A 51 -6.10 3.77 -12.48
C ILE A 51 -7.23 4.40 -13.28
N LYS A 52 -8.44 4.44 -12.70
CA LYS A 52 -9.56 5.21 -13.21
C LYS A 52 -9.84 6.36 -12.24
N LEU A 53 -9.58 7.58 -12.68
CA LEU A 53 -9.94 8.81 -11.99
C LEU A 53 -11.39 9.18 -12.31
N THR A 54 -12.17 9.50 -11.27
CA THR A 54 -13.48 10.14 -11.36
C THR A 54 -13.45 11.39 -10.49
N ALA A 55 -13.26 12.56 -11.13
CA ALA A 55 -13.31 13.84 -10.46
C ALA A 55 -14.72 14.41 -10.53
N GLN A 56 -15.27 14.80 -9.39
CA GLN A 56 -16.53 15.53 -9.31
C GLN A 56 -16.25 16.94 -8.77
N PRO A 57 -16.65 18.01 -9.50
CA PRO A 57 -16.49 19.37 -9.02
C PRO A 57 -17.14 19.54 -7.64
N ASP A 58 -16.45 20.25 -6.76
CA ASP A 58 -16.88 20.57 -5.39
C ASP A 58 -17.16 19.34 -4.51
N TYR A 59 -16.60 18.20 -4.90
CA TYR A 59 -16.67 16.95 -4.17
C TYR A 59 -15.30 16.28 -4.14
N PHE A 60 -15.23 15.03 -3.64
CA PHE A 60 -13.97 14.28 -3.68
C PHE A 60 -13.67 13.78 -5.10
N SER A 61 -12.38 13.57 -5.37
CA SER A 61 -11.93 12.80 -6.54
C SER A 61 -11.67 11.36 -6.13
N ASP A 62 -12.24 10.40 -6.87
CA ASP A 62 -12.07 8.96 -6.65
C ASP A 62 -11.07 8.35 -7.64
N TYR A 63 -10.02 7.75 -7.12
CA TYR A 63 -9.01 7.00 -7.85
C TYR A 63 -9.23 5.50 -7.61
N LYS A 64 -9.87 4.84 -8.58
CA LYS A 64 -10.00 3.38 -8.58
C LYS A 64 -8.72 2.75 -9.13
N ILE A 65 -7.92 2.19 -8.25
CA ILE A 65 -6.62 1.57 -8.54
C ILE A 65 -6.83 0.07 -8.69
N ARG A 66 -6.58 -0.47 -9.90
CA ARG A 66 -6.63 -1.90 -10.19
C ARG A 66 -5.24 -2.51 -10.09
N PHE A 67 -5.13 -3.64 -9.41
CA PHE A 67 -3.87 -4.37 -9.30
C PHE A 67 -3.62 -5.26 -10.52
N ILE A 68 -2.38 -5.68 -10.68
CA ILE A 68 -2.05 -6.78 -11.60
C ILE A 68 -2.81 -8.04 -11.14
N PRO A 69 -3.50 -8.75 -12.05
CA PRO A 69 -4.32 -9.89 -11.67
C PRO A 69 -3.49 -10.97 -10.96
N GLY A 70 -4.01 -11.47 -9.85
CA GLY A 70 -3.39 -12.56 -9.09
C GLY A 70 -2.19 -12.16 -8.23
N LEU A 71 -1.84 -10.86 -8.18
CA LEU A 71 -0.79 -10.31 -7.32
C LEU A 71 -1.10 -10.56 -5.83
N PHE A 72 -2.28 -10.13 -5.40
CA PHE A 72 -2.80 -10.36 -4.06
C PHE A 72 -3.68 -11.61 -4.07
N LYS A 73 -3.32 -12.62 -3.28
CA LYS A 73 -4.17 -13.82 -3.05
C LYS A 73 -5.23 -13.56 -1.99
N GLU A 74 -4.95 -12.61 -1.10
CA GLU A 74 -5.81 -12.10 -0.04
C GLU A 74 -5.72 -10.58 -0.06
N ALA A 75 -6.74 -9.89 0.46
CA ALA A 75 -6.73 -8.43 0.49
C ALA A 75 -5.50 -7.93 1.29
N PRO A 76 -4.81 -6.86 0.83
CA PRO A 76 -3.74 -6.23 1.60
C PRO A 76 -4.15 -5.96 3.04
N HIS A 77 -3.32 -6.34 4.01
CA HIS A 77 -3.62 -6.17 5.44
C HIS A 77 -3.64 -4.70 5.85
N PHE A 78 -2.85 -3.87 5.19
CA PHE A 78 -2.79 -2.44 5.47
C PHE A 78 -2.52 -1.66 4.19
N CYS A 79 -3.20 -0.54 4.03
CA CYS A 79 -2.87 0.45 3.03
C CYS A 79 -3.02 1.86 3.60
N SER A 80 -2.24 2.79 3.07
CA SER A 80 -2.33 4.21 3.42
C SER A 80 -2.01 5.08 2.21
N ALA A 81 -2.70 6.20 2.11
CA ALA A 81 -2.45 7.23 1.12
C ALA A 81 -2.10 8.55 1.82
N SER A 82 -1.11 9.26 1.30
CA SER A 82 -0.72 10.59 1.78
C SER A 82 -0.58 11.52 0.59
N VAL A 83 -1.17 12.71 0.68
CA VAL A 83 -1.00 13.74 -0.35
C VAL A 83 0.48 14.10 -0.48
N THR A 84 0.91 14.28 -1.72
CA THR A 84 2.24 14.80 -2.09
C THR A 84 2.13 16.08 -2.91
N ASP A 85 0.90 16.54 -3.17
CA ASP A 85 0.62 17.77 -3.90
C ASP A 85 0.91 18.99 -3.04
N VAL A 86 1.89 19.79 -3.49
CA VAL A 86 2.33 21.04 -2.85
C VAL A 86 2.24 22.22 -3.81
N SER A 87 1.38 22.11 -4.83
CA SER A 87 1.25 23.12 -5.89
C SER A 87 0.72 24.48 -5.40
N SER A 88 0.03 24.51 -4.26
CA SER A 88 -0.36 25.75 -3.58
C SER A 88 -0.45 25.58 -2.07
N ASN A 89 -0.50 26.70 -1.33
CA ASN A 89 -0.74 26.68 0.11
C ASN A 89 -2.03 25.94 0.47
N ASP A 90 -3.08 26.09 -0.34
CA ASP A 90 -4.35 25.40 -0.09
C ASP A 90 -4.18 23.87 -0.21
N HIS A 91 -3.39 23.38 -1.18
CA HIS A 91 -3.10 21.95 -1.29
C HIS A 91 -2.27 21.46 -0.09
N VAL A 92 -1.33 22.27 0.40
CA VAL A 92 -0.51 21.93 1.56
C VAL A 92 -1.34 21.85 2.85
N PHE A 93 -2.22 22.82 3.10
CA PHE A 93 -2.95 22.92 4.37
C PHE A 93 -4.25 22.10 4.40
N TYR A 94 -4.91 21.96 3.25
CA TYR A 94 -6.27 21.41 3.17
C TYR A 94 -6.34 20.12 2.37
N GLY A 95 -5.24 19.69 1.75
CA GLY A 95 -5.19 18.47 0.94
C GLY A 95 -5.25 17.20 1.79
N HIS A 96 -6.20 16.32 1.47
CA HIS A 96 -6.29 15.00 2.07
C HIS A 96 -6.37 13.91 1.01
N ALA A 97 -5.76 12.76 1.32
CA ALA A 97 -5.90 11.51 0.60
C ALA A 97 -6.26 10.42 1.62
N LYS A 98 -7.30 9.63 1.34
CA LYS A 98 -7.75 8.55 2.22
C LYS A 98 -8.18 7.35 1.41
N LEU A 99 -8.15 6.16 2.00
CA LEU A 99 -8.79 5.01 1.38
C LEU A 99 -10.29 5.23 1.34
N GLY A 100 -10.91 4.98 0.18
CA GLY A 100 -12.36 5.03 -0.01
C GLY A 100 -13.10 3.80 0.55
N GLY A 101 -12.36 2.80 1.02
CA GLY A 101 -12.89 1.58 1.60
C GLY A 101 -11.76 0.57 1.88
N LEU A 102 -12.15 -0.62 2.33
CA LEU A 102 -11.21 -1.73 2.50
C LEU A 102 -10.66 -2.17 1.12
N PRO A 103 -9.35 -2.42 1.00
CA PRO A 103 -8.78 -3.02 -0.21
C PRO A 103 -9.41 -4.38 -0.52
N SER A 104 -9.61 -4.66 -1.81
CA SER A 104 -9.94 -5.99 -2.33
C SER A 104 -8.65 -6.69 -2.79
N ILE A 105 -8.78 -7.91 -3.30
CA ILE A 105 -7.70 -8.67 -3.96
C ILE A 105 -7.30 -8.07 -5.32
N ASP A 106 -8.17 -7.27 -5.94
CA ASP A 106 -8.04 -6.84 -7.34
C ASP A 106 -8.11 -5.32 -7.53
N TYR A 107 -8.64 -4.58 -6.55
CA TYR A 107 -8.66 -3.13 -6.59
C TYR A 107 -8.72 -2.48 -5.19
N MET A 108 -8.47 -1.17 -5.16
CA MET A 108 -8.86 -0.29 -4.07
C MET A 108 -9.28 1.07 -4.61
N ASN A 109 -9.86 1.88 -3.73
CA ASN A 109 -10.23 3.26 -4.00
C ASN A 109 -9.41 4.18 -3.08
N VAL A 110 -8.85 5.24 -3.65
CA VAL A 110 -8.28 6.36 -2.90
C VAL A 110 -9.10 7.59 -3.22
N LEU A 111 -9.58 8.29 -2.19
CA LEU A 111 -10.33 9.53 -2.31
C LEU A 111 -9.41 10.69 -1.96
N THR A 112 -9.41 11.73 -2.78
CA THR A 112 -8.76 13.00 -2.46
C THR A 112 -9.80 14.10 -2.29
N LEU A 113 -9.56 14.99 -1.33
CA LEU A 113 -10.46 16.10 -1.03
C LEU A 113 -9.67 17.27 -0.45
N LYS A 114 -10.01 18.48 -0.87
CA LYS A 114 -9.55 19.72 -0.24
C LYS A 114 -10.56 20.12 0.85
N VAL A 115 -10.18 20.00 2.13
CA VAL A 115 -11.05 20.28 3.29
C VAL A 115 -10.52 21.45 4.08
N GLY A 116 -11.33 22.49 4.30
CA GLY A 116 -11.03 23.55 5.27
C GLY A 116 -10.77 24.95 4.70
N ASP A 117 -10.92 25.15 3.39
CA ASP A 117 -11.07 26.49 2.83
C ASP A 117 -12.55 26.93 2.90
N ASN A 118 -12.81 28.23 3.04
CA ASN A 118 -14.15 28.83 3.13
C ASN A 118 -14.84 28.94 1.76
N LYS A 119 -14.43 28.11 0.79
CA LYS A 119 -14.86 28.13 -0.61
C LYS A 119 -15.20 26.72 -1.06
N PRO A 120 -15.97 26.58 -2.15
CA PRO A 120 -16.15 25.28 -2.80
C PRO A 120 -14.80 24.63 -3.10
N ALA A 121 -14.71 23.31 -2.95
CA ALA A 121 -13.45 22.59 -3.10
C ALA A 121 -12.86 22.74 -4.52
N GLY A 122 -13.70 22.99 -5.53
CA GLY A 122 -13.29 23.04 -6.92
C GLY A 122 -12.88 21.65 -7.41
N ASP A 123 -11.70 21.56 -8.00
CA ASP A 123 -11.07 20.27 -8.31
C ASP A 123 -10.32 19.75 -7.08
N SER A 124 -10.73 18.59 -6.60
CA SER A 124 -10.11 17.91 -5.46
C SER A 124 -9.05 16.89 -5.86
N SER A 125 -8.73 16.78 -7.15
CA SER A 125 -7.73 15.84 -7.67
C SER A 125 -6.33 16.22 -7.18
N MET A 126 -5.64 15.29 -6.53
CA MET A 126 -4.33 15.55 -5.91
C MET A 126 -3.36 14.42 -6.22
N GLY A 127 -2.07 14.76 -6.32
CA GLY A 127 -1.01 13.75 -6.30
C GLY A 127 -0.86 13.14 -4.90
N PHE A 128 -0.61 11.83 -4.82
CA PHE A 128 -0.42 11.14 -3.55
C PHE A 128 0.59 9.97 -3.63
N LEU A 129 1.18 9.66 -2.49
CA LEU A 129 1.91 8.42 -2.24
C LEU A 129 0.92 7.39 -1.68
N LEU A 130 0.94 6.18 -2.24
CA LEU A 130 0.20 5.02 -1.77
C LEU A 130 1.19 3.97 -1.31
N MET A 131 0.96 3.41 -0.12
CA MET A 131 1.70 2.28 0.43
C MET A 131 0.73 1.19 0.86
N CYS A 132 1.04 -0.06 0.52
CA CYS A 132 0.31 -1.22 0.96
C CYS A 132 1.24 -2.31 1.46
N VAL A 133 0.75 -3.08 2.42
CA VAL A 133 1.44 -4.22 3.01
C VAL A 133 0.58 -5.45 2.83
N LYS A 134 1.21 -6.51 2.34
CA LYS A 134 0.68 -7.85 2.27
C LYS A 134 1.26 -8.70 3.39
#